data_AF-A0A1I3A2H5-F1
#
_entry.id   AF-A0A1I3A2H5-F1
#
_cell.length_a   1.000
_cell.length_b   1.000
_cell.length_c   1.000
_cell.angle_alpha   90.00
_cell.angle_beta   90.00
_cell.angle_gamma   90.00
#
_symmetry.space_group_name_H-M   'P 1'
#
loop_
_entity.id
_entity.type
_entity.pdbx_description
1 polymer ?
#
loop_
_entity_poly.entity_id
_entity_poly.type
_entity_poly.pdbx_seq_one_letter_code
_entity_poly.pdbx_strand_id
1 'polypeptide(L)'
;MNARLLHRKLSKPITPMLAMIIFFSVSVSATSADPPMLGNAKRISGKWVGHYECFDGKTGVTLILTGHKSGHVEGSFSFYPMSSSADMATGRFVLVGSYYYDGSLILDSGAWIEKPEGHQTISLRGKVNSSFDSFTGTVPECFNAQFNLEKMQHLHYDRTLD
;
A
#
# COMPACT_ATOMS: atom_id res chain seq x y z
N MET A 1 -27.80 70.87 -41.76
CA MET A 1 -26.78 71.72 -41.10
C MET A 1 -26.22 70.91 -39.93
N ASN A 2 -25.04 70.28 -40.08
CA ASN A 2 -23.68 70.82 -39.83
C ASN A 2 -23.55 71.37 -38.39
N ALA A 3 -22.56 71.02 -37.55
CA ALA A 3 -21.29 70.37 -37.80
C ALA A 3 -20.70 69.72 -36.53
N ARG A 4 -19.74 68.84 -36.80
CA ARG A 4 -18.91 68.02 -35.93
C ARG A 4 -18.07 68.82 -34.92
N LEU A 5 -17.98 68.27 -33.71
CA LEU A 5 -17.01 68.56 -32.65
C LEU A 5 -15.59 68.13 -33.04
N LEU A 6 -14.62 69.05 -33.01
CA LEU A 6 -13.15 68.86 -32.90
C LEU A 6 -12.57 70.24 -32.51
N HIS A 7 -11.50 70.50 -31.77
CA HIS A 7 -10.40 69.76 -31.15
C HIS A 7 -9.66 70.81 -30.28
N ARG A 8 -9.09 70.43 -29.13
CA ARG A 8 -7.63 70.60 -28.88
C ARG A 8 -7.22 69.88 -27.59
N LYS A 9 -6.60 68.70 -27.77
CA LYS A 9 -5.70 68.12 -26.77
C LYS A 9 -4.42 68.95 -26.77
N LEU A 10 -3.94 69.32 -25.59
CA LEU A 10 -2.56 69.72 -25.36
C LEU A 10 -1.97 68.75 -24.33
N SER A 11 -0.97 68.02 -24.83
CA SER A 11 -0.18 66.97 -24.18
C SER A 11 0.68 67.49 -23.04
N LYS A 12 0.84 66.69 -21.98
CA LYS A 12 2.00 66.75 -21.09
C LYS A 12 2.52 65.33 -20.78
N PRO A 13 3.84 65.17 -20.56
CA PRO A 13 4.55 63.91 -20.74
C PRO A 13 4.42 62.99 -19.53
N ILE A 14 4.41 61.68 -19.81
CA ILE A 14 4.36 60.60 -18.83
C ILE A 14 5.80 60.25 -18.44
N THR A 15 6.16 60.46 -17.19
CA THR A 15 7.37 59.90 -16.56
C THR A 15 7.09 58.43 -16.17
N PRO A 16 7.91 57.45 -16.57
CA PRO A 16 7.71 56.06 -16.16
C PRO A 16 8.32 55.83 -14.77
N MET A 17 7.48 55.78 -13.73
CA MET A 17 7.90 55.26 -12.43
C MET A 17 7.87 53.73 -12.50
N LEU A 18 9.05 53.13 -12.58
CA LEU A 18 9.28 51.69 -12.58
C LEU A 18 8.87 51.12 -11.19
N ALA A 19 7.64 50.62 -11.07
CA ALA A 19 7.19 49.90 -9.88
C ALA A 19 7.77 48.47 -9.92
N MET A 20 8.81 48.24 -9.13
CA MET A 20 9.44 46.94 -8.94
C MET A 20 8.52 46.06 -8.05
N ILE A 21 7.68 45.23 -8.68
CA ILE A 21 6.90 44.21 -7.97
C ILE A 21 7.86 43.10 -7.54
N ILE A 22 8.24 43.10 -6.27
CA ILE A 22 9.01 42.04 -5.65
C ILE A 22 8.05 40.85 -5.44
N PHE A 23 8.05 39.90 -6.37
CA PHE A 23 7.47 38.58 -6.14
C PHE A 23 8.33 37.85 -5.10
N PHE A 24 7.92 37.87 -3.82
CA PHE A 24 8.43 36.93 -2.84
C PHE A 24 7.96 35.53 -3.23
N SER A 25 8.77 34.83 -4.03
CA SER A 25 8.59 33.40 -4.26
C SER A 25 8.91 32.67 -2.95
N VAL A 26 7.89 32.37 -2.16
CA VAL A 26 8.00 31.41 -1.07
C VAL A 26 8.28 30.07 -1.73
N SER A 27 9.54 29.65 -1.75
CA SER A 27 9.91 28.29 -2.14
C SER A 27 9.38 27.35 -1.06
N VAL A 28 8.24 26.72 -1.32
CA VAL A 28 7.83 25.54 -0.57
C VAL A 28 8.84 24.46 -0.90
N SER A 29 9.82 24.26 -0.01
CA SER A 29 10.71 23.10 -0.10
C SER A 29 9.84 21.86 0.07
N ALA A 30 9.67 21.09 -1.00
CA ALA A 30 9.11 19.76 -0.90
C ALA A 30 10.08 18.91 -0.08
N THR A 31 9.66 18.47 1.11
CA THR A 31 10.38 17.45 1.86
C THR A 31 10.38 16.19 1.02
N SER A 32 11.52 15.86 0.38
CA SER A 32 11.70 14.58 -0.28
C SER A 32 11.82 13.52 0.82
N ALA A 33 10.71 12.84 1.14
CA ALA A 33 10.81 11.62 1.92
C ALA A 33 11.60 10.61 1.09
N ASP A 34 12.77 10.18 1.58
CA ASP A 34 13.52 9.11 0.94
C ASP A 34 12.60 7.88 0.77
N PRO A 35 12.65 7.18 -0.38
CA PRO A 35 11.88 5.97 -0.56
C PRO A 35 12.16 4.98 0.59
N PRO A 36 11.13 4.31 1.13
CA PRO A 36 11.32 3.37 2.21
C PRO A 36 12.29 2.26 1.79
N MET A 37 13.32 2.02 2.61
CA MET A 37 14.38 1.05 2.31
C MET A 37 13.83 -0.37 2.38
N LEU A 38 14.09 -1.19 1.35
CA LEU A 38 13.74 -2.61 1.35
C LEU A 38 14.54 -3.39 2.39
N GLY A 39 13.88 -4.32 3.08
CA GLY A 39 14.47 -5.21 4.08
C GLY A 39 14.85 -6.58 3.51
N ASN A 40 15.49 -7.44 4.31
CA ASN A 40 15.71 -8.84 3.93
C ASN A 40 14.44 -9.66 4.15
N ALA A 41 13.67 -9.91 3.09
CA ALA A 41 12.41 -10.64 3.17
C ALA A 41 12.58 -12.13 3.51
N LYS A 42 13.78 -12.73 3.44
CA LYS A 42 13.97 -14.14 3.88
C LYS A 42 13.50 -14.37 5.32
N ARG A 43 13.53 -13.32 6.16
CA ARG A 43 13.10 -13.37 7.56
C ARG A 43 11.59 -13.62 7.72
N ILE A 44 10.79 -13.21 6.74
CA ILE A 44 9.33 -13.38 6.77
C ILE A 44 8.85 -14.63 6.01
N SER A 45 9.74 -15.38 5.36
CA SER A 45 9.40 -16.63 4.69
C SER A 45 8.75 -17.62 5.66
N GLY A 46 7.80 -18.40 5.19
CA GLY A 46 7.12 -19.44 5.94
C GLY A 46 5.59 -19.36 5.87
N LYS A 47 4.95 -20.16 6.73
CA LYS A 47 3.50 -20.23 6.84
C LYS A 47 3.01 -19.25 7.91
N TRP A 48 2.02 -18.45 7.55
CA TRP A 48 1.34 -17.51 8.44
C TRP A 48 -0.14 -17.87 8.52
N VAL A 49 -0.73 -17.87 9.71
CA VAL A 49 -2.13 -18.26 9.91
C VAL A 49 -2.82 -17.26 10.81
N GLY A 50 -4.08 -16.97 10.51
CA GLY A 50 -4.91 -16.15 11.35
C GLY A 50 -6.22 -15.83 10.65
N HIS A 51 -6.62 -14.57 10.68
CA HIS A 51 -7.92 -14.17 10.16
C HIS A 51 -7.96 -12.69 9.78
N TYR A 52 -8.98 -12.34 8.99
CA TYR A 52 -9.47 -10.98 8.81
C TYR A 52 -10.99 -10.99 8.97
N GLU A 53 -11.60 -9.82 9.10
CA GLU A 53 -13.05 -9.67 9.19
C GLU A 53 -13.53 -8.73 8.10
N CYS A 54 -14.34 -9.23 7.18
CA CYS A 54 -14.94 -8.44 6.10
C CYS A 54 -16.46 -8.55 6.19
N PHE A 55 -17.21 -8.09 5.17
CA PHE A 55 -18.68 -8.01 5.20
C PHE A 55 -19.38 -9.26 5.74
N ASP A 56 -18.88 -10.42 5.36
CA ASP A 56 -19.48 -11.72 5.68
C ASP A 56 -18.96 -12.33 6.99
N GLY A 57 -18.27 -11.51 7.79
CA GLY A 57 -17.72 -11.88 9.09
C GLY A 57 -16.27 -12.35 9.03
N LYS A 58 -15.90 -13.13 10.04
CA LYS A 58 -14.52 -13.54 10.29
C LYS A 58 -14.10 -14.69 9.38
N THR A 59 -13.11 -14.44 8.54
CA THR A 59 -12.57 -15.38 7.55
C THR A 59 -11.18 -15.83 7.97
N GLY A 60 -10.95 -17.15 7.95
CA GLY A 60 -9.65 -17.75 8.24
C GLY A 60 -8.70 -17.56 7.07
N VAL A 61 -7.43 -17.32 7.38
CA VAL A 61 -6.39 -17.06 6.39
C VAL A 61 -5.18 -17.92 6.66
N THR A 62 -4.61 -18.45 5.58
CA THR A 62 -3.26 -19.01 5.56
C THR A 62 -2.47 -18.34 4.45
N LEU A 63 -1.29 -17.81 4.77
CA LEU A 63 -0.29 -17.39 3.79
C LEU A 63 0.84 -18.40 3.75
N ILE A 64 1.36 -18.64 2.56
CA ILE A 64 2.66 -19.31 2.34
C ILE A 64 3.54 -18.30 1.62
N LEU A 65 4.56 -17.78 2.29
CA LEU A 65 5.42 -16.72 1.76
C LEU A 65 6.84 -17.22 1.50
N THR A 66 7.39 -16.80 0.38
CA THR A 66 8.80 -16.92 -0.01
C THR A 66 9.37 -15.52 -0.16
N GLY A 67 10.24 -15.12 0.76
CA GLY A 67 10.95 -13.85 0.71
C GLY A 67 12.37 -13.97 0.20
N HIS A 68 12.85 -12.92 -0.47
CA HIS A 68 14.20 -12.83 -1.03
C HIS A 68 15.04 -11.78 -0.30
N LYS A 69 16.38 -11.87 -0.40
CA LYS A 69 17.30 -10.88 0.22
C LYS A 69 17.07 -9.46 -0.33
N SER A 70 16.47 -9.32 -1.51
CA SER A 70 16.13 -8.04 -2.15
C SER A 70 14.91 -7.35 -1.54
N GLY A 71 14.20 -7.98 -0.61
CA GLY A 71 12.93 -7.48 -0.07
C GLY A 71 11.71 -7.90 -0.87
N HIS A 72 11.89 -8.52 -2.04
CA HIS A 72 10.80 -9.11 -2.80
C HIS A 72 10.17 -10.28 -2.04
N VAL A 73 8.85 -10.40 -2.17
CA VAL A 73 8.04 -11.47 -1.58
C VAL A 73 7.12 -12.03 -2.65
N GLU A 74 7.04 -13.34 -2.73
CA GLU A 74 6.02 -14.05 -3.49
C GLU A 74 5.35 -15.09 -2.60
N GLY A 75 4.18 -15.59 -2.99
CA GLY A 75 3.49 -16.58 -2.19
C GLY A 75 2.07 -16.88 -2.63
N SER A 76 1.32 -17.48 -1.72
CA SER A 76 -0.12 -17.70 -1.90
C SER A 76 -0.91 -17.27 -0.67
N PHE A 77 -2.09 -16.73 -0.91
CA PHE A 77 -3.13 -16.46 0.07
C PHE A 77 -4.21 -17.53 -0.07
N SER A 78 -4.58 -18.18 1.03
CA SER A 78 -5.75 -19.07 1.11
C SER A 78 -6.75 -18.53 2.12
N PHE A 79 -8.04 -18.52 1.78
CA PHE A 79 -9.12 -18.25 2.73
C PHE A 79 -10.06 -19.44 2.89
N TYR A 80 -10.66 -19.50 4.07
CA TYR A 80 -11.61 -20.53 4.46
C TYR A 80 -12.52 -20.05 5.60
N PRO A 81 -13.72 -20.64 5.75
CA PRO A 81 -14.56 -20.35 6.90
C PRO A 81 -13.92 -20.81 8.22
N MET A 82 -14.06 -20.01 9.28
CA MET A 82 -13.66 -20.41 10.63
C MET A 82 -14.76 -21.17 11.39
N SER A 83 -16.03 -21.01 10.98
CA SER A 83 -17.16 -21.79 11.50
C SER A 83 -17.52 -22.90 10.52
N SER A 84 -17.92 -24.06 11.05
CA SER A 84 -18.25 -25.27 10.26
C SER A 84 -19.56 -25.20 9.47
N SER A 85 -20.11 -24.01 9.21
CA SER A 85 -21.25 -23.86 8.30
C SER A 85 -20.77 -24.17 6.88
N ALA A 86 -21.29 -25.26 6.30
CA ALA A 86 -20.80 -25.89 5.08
C ALA A 86 -20.91 -25.06 3.79
N ASP A 87 -21.47 -23.84 3.86
CA ASP A 87 -21.82 -23.04 2.68
C ASP A 87 -20.84 -21.91 2.36
N MET A 88 -19.75 -21.77 3.12
CA MET A 88 -18.76 -20.71 2.88
C MET A 88 -17.63 -21.18 1.98
N ALA A 89 -17.38 -20.40 0.92
CA ALA A 89 -16.37 -20.70 -0.08
C ALA A 89 -14.95 -20.72 0.50
N THR A 90 -14.12 -21.58 -0.08
CA THR A 90 -12.66 -21.53 0.07
C THR A 90 -12.06 -21.04 -1.24
N GLY A 91 -10.90 -20.40 -1.17
CA GLY A 91 -10.21 -19.95 -2.36
C GLY A 91 -8.73 -19.71 -2.11
N ARG A 92 -7.96 -19.67 -3.20
CA ARG A 92 -6.51 -19.51 -3.17
C ARG A 92 -6.02 -18.68 -4.34
N PHE A 93 -5.15 -17.71 -4.09
CA PHE A 93 -4.56 -16.85 -5.13
C PHE A 93 -3.11 -16.50 -4.83
N VAL A 94 -2.40 -16.05 -5.85
CA VAL A 94 -0.98 -15.65 -5.78
C VAL A 94 -0.84 -14.32 -5.05
N LEU A 95 0.22 -14.17 -4.27
CA LEU A 95 0.66 -12.91 -3.69
C LEU A 95 2.02 -12.51 -4.25
N VAL A 96 2.21 -11.22 -4.46
CA VAL A 96 3.51 -10.61 -4.75
C VAL A 96 3.65 -9.34 -3.92
N GLY A 97 4.84 -9.01 -3.45
CA GLY A 97 4.98 -7.88 -2.56
C GLY A 97 6.40 -7.47 -2.22
N SER A 98 6.49 -6.59 -1.23
CA SER A 98 7.74 -6.04 -0.73
C SER A 98 7.73 -5.93 0.79
N TYR A 99 8.86 -6.31 1.38
CA TYR A 99 9.16 -6.13 2.79
C TYR A 99 10.18 -5.00 2.98
N TYR A 100 9.92 -4.11 3.93
CA TYR A 100 10.72 -2.93 4.20
C TYR A 100 11.44 -3.03 5.55
N TYR A 101 12.53 -2.28 5.69
CA TYR A 101 13.37 -2.28 6.89
C TYR A 101 12.62 -1.85 8.15
N ASP A 102 11.60 -1.01 8.01
CA ASP A 102 10.76 -0.51 9.10
C ASP A 102 9.68 -1.50 9.56
N GLY A 103 9.73 -2.74 9.06
CA GLY A 103 8.79 -3.81 9.32
C GLY A 103 7.55 -3.80 8.42
N SER A 104 7.37 -2.79 7.56
CA SER A 104 6.22 -2.75 6.65
C SER A 104 6.27 -3.91 5.67
N LEU A 105 5.12 -4.55 5.47
CA LEU A 105 4.92 -5.63 4.49
C LEU A 105 3.67 -5.30 3.67
N ILE A 106 3.90 -5.18 2.36
CA ILE A 106 2.89 -4.86 1.37
C ILE A 106 2.78 -6.06 0.44
N LEU A 107 1.62 -6.71 0.43
CA LEU A 107 1.33 -7.88 -0.42
C LEU A 107 0.14 -7.56 -1.32
N ASP A 108 0.39 -7.51 -2.62
CA ASP A 108 -0.61 -7.36 -3.67
C ASP A 108 -1.16 -8.71 -4.10
N SER A 109 -2.46 -8.75 -4.36
CA SER A 109 -3.08 -9.92 -4.95
C SER A 109 -2.76 -10.08 -6.44
N GLY A 110 -2.59 -11.32 -6.86
CA GLY A 110 -2.36 -11.72 -8.24
C GLY A 110 -3.42 -12.70 -8.75
N ALA A 111 -3.02 -13.56 -9.68
CA ALA A 111 -3.93 -14.51 -10.31
C ALA A 111 -4.51 -15.54 -9.31
N TRP A 112 -5.74 -15.97 -9.58
CA TRP A 112 -6.36 -17.09 -8.88
C TRP A 112 -5.61 -18.40 -9.16
N ILE A 113 -5.45 -19.19 -8.11
CA ILE A 113 -5.04 -20.60 -8.18
C ILE A 113 -6.31 -21.46 -8.10
N GLU A 114 -7.19 -21.16 -7.16
CA GLU A 114 -8.50 -21.78 -6.96
C GLU A 114 -9.53 -20.68 -6.72
N LYS A 115 -10.35 -20.40 -7.73
CA LYS A 115 -11.34 -19.32 -7.69
C LYS A 115 -12.74 -19.87 -7.34
N PRO A 116 -13.32 -19.48 -6.20
CA PRO A 116 -14.74 -19.66 -5.97
C PRO A 116 -15.57 -18.64 -6.76
N GLU A 117 -16.79 -19.02 -7.12
CA GLU A 117 -17.71 -18.16 -7.85
C GLU A 117 -18.02 -16.88 -7.07
N GLY A 118 -18.11 -15.74 -7.77
CA GLY A 118 -18.46 -14.45 -7.16
C GLY A 118 -17.36 -13.76 -6.33
N HIS A 119 -16.18 -14.37 -6.15
CA HIS A 119 -15.14 -13.81 -5.28
C HIS A 119 -14.10 -12.95 -6.02
N GLN A 120 -13.56 -11.99 -5.27
CA GLN A 120 -12.44 -11.14 -5.65
C GLN A 120 -11.22 -11.46 -4.78
N THR A 121 -10.03 -11.21 -5.30
CA THR A 121 -8.80 -11.32 -4.52
C THR A 121 -8.62 -10.07 -3.67
N ILE A 122 -7.84 -10.19 -2.59
CA ILE A 122 -7.58 -9.08 -1.66
C ILE A 122 -6.09 -8.91 -1.38
N SER A 123 -5.69 -7.69 -1.08
CA SER A 123 -4.32 -7.32 -0.77
C SER A 123 -4.16 -7.13 0.74
N LEU A 124 -2.93 -7.25 1.24
CA LEU A 124 -2.60 -7.02 2.64
C LEU A 124 -1.59 -5.87 2.77
N ARG A 125 -1.85 -4.96 3.70
CA ARG A 125 -0.96 -3.85 4.06
C ARG A 125 -0.76 -3.86 5.56
N GLY A 126 0.47 -4.02 6.04
CA GLY A 126 0.66 -4.10 7.48
C GLY A 126 2.10 -4.03 7.92
N LYS A 127 2.34 -4.39 9.18
CA LYS A 127 3.67 -4.47 9.78
C LYS A 127 3.92 -5.84 10.36
N VAL A 128 5.11 -6.37 10.08
CA VAL A 128 5.67 -7.51 10.78
C VAL A 128 6.41 -6.99 12.01
N ASN A 129 6.16 -7.59 13.17
CA ASN A 129 6.84 -7.19 14.40
C ASN A 129 8.35 -7.56 14.37
N SER A 130 9.11 -7.03 15.34
CA SER A 130 10.55 -7.27 15.42
C SER A 130 10.94 -8.73 15.69
N SER A 131 10.02 -9.54 16.19
CA SER A 131 10.21 -10.98 16.45
C SER A 131 9.92 -11.86 15.23
N PHE A 132 9.39 -11.30 14.14
CA PHE A 132 9.03 -12.02 12.91
C PHE A 132 8.01 -13.13 13.14
N ASP A 133 7.13 -12.97 14.12
CA ASP A 133 6.10 -13.95 14.49
C ASP A 133 4.67 -13.39 14.42
N SER A 134 4.50 -12.08 14.26
CA SER A 134 3.19 -11.44 14.06
C SER A 134 3.21 -10.49 12.86
N PHE A 135 2.16 -10.57 12.05
CA PHE A 135 1.87 -9.68 10.93
C PHE A 135 0.43 -9.16 11.05
N THR A 136 0.30 -7.86 11.28
CA THR A 136 -1.00 -7.19 11.48
C THR A 136 -1.13 -5.99 10.56
N GLY A 137 -2.37 -5.65 10.20
CA GLY A 137 -2.60 -4.55 9.27
C GLY A 137 -4.03 -4.50 8.77
N THR A 138 -4.19 -3.96 7.56
CA THR A 138 -5.48 -3.75 6.91
C THR A 138 -5.60 -4.45 5.56
N VAL A 139 -6.85 -4.73 5.19
CA VAL A 139 -7.27 -5.23 3.88
C VAL A 139 -7.95 -4.08 3.12
N PRO A 140 -7.29 -3.43 2.15
CA PRO A 140 -7.83 -2.26 1.46
C PRO A 140 -9.18 -2.50 0.79
N GLU A 141 -9.34 -3.67 0.16
CA GLU A 141 -10.56 -4.08 -0.56
C GLU A 141 -11.75 -4.37 0.38
N CYS A 142 -11.51 -4.47 1.68
CA CYS A 142 -12.50 -4.67 2.72
C CYS A 142 -12.62 -3.44 3.64
N PHE A 143 -12.66 -2.23 3.07
CA PHE A 143 -12.76 -0.97 3.83
C PHE A 143 -11.70 -0.83 4.94
N ASN A 144 -10.47 -1.29 4.66
CA ASN A 144 -9.38 -1.35 5.63
C ASN A 144 -9.68 -2.19 6.88
N ALA A 145 -10.49 -3.22 6.73
CA ALA A 145 -10.68 -4.28 7.72
C ALA A 145 -9.34 -4.76 8.29
N GLN A 146 -9.31 -4.98 9.60
CA GLN A 146 -8.10 -5.46 10.26
C GLN A 146 -7.88 -6.95 10.01
N PHE A 147 -6.62 -7.34 9.87
CA PHE A 147 -6.19 -8.73 9.93
C PHE A 147 -5.14 -8.92 11.02
N ASN A 148 -5.06 -10.15 11.52
CA ASN A 148 -4.01 -10.58 12.41
C ASN A 148 -3.56 -11.99 12.02
N LEU A 149 -2.28 -12.14 11.72
CA LEU A 149 -1.64 -13.40 11.33
C LEU A 149 -0.43 -13.67 12.21
N GLU A 150 -0.29 -14.93 12.62
CA GLU A 150 0.83 -15.44 13.38
C GLU A 150 1.65 -16.40 12.52
N LYS A 151 2.97 -16.35 12.67
CA LYS A 151 3.86 -17.28 11.98
C LYS A 151 3.74 -18.65 12.62
N MET A 152 3.39 -19.67 11.84
CA MET A 152 3.40 -21.05 12.31
C MET A 152 4.85 -21.49 12.50
N GLN A 153 5.31 -21.50 13.74
CA GLN A 153 6.62 -22.03 14.11
C GLN A 153 6.54 -23.55 14.15
N HIS A 154 6.71 -24.26 13.03
CA HIS A 154 7.19 -25.65 12.97
C HIS A 154 7.42 -26.12 11.52
N LEU A 155 8.66 -25.97 11.05
CA LEU A 155 9.46 -26.91 10.24
C LEU A 155 10.86 -26.28 10.11
N HIS A 156 11.77 -26.75 10.96
CA HIS A 156 13.22 -26.50 11.04
C HIS A 156 13.81 -25.38 10.14
N TYR A 157 14.01 -24.17 10.70
CA TYR A 157 14.97 -23.21 10.14
C TYR A 157 16.37 -23.73 10.46
N ASP A 158 17.04 -24.31 9.46
CA ASP A 158 18.44 -24.70 9.57
C ASP A 158 19.30 -23.42 9.65
N ARG A 159 19.98 -23.26 10.78
CA ARG A 159 20.86 -22.12 11.07
C ARG A 159 22.21 -22.20 10.34
N THR A 160 22.44 -23.21 9.50
CA THR A 160 23.72 -23.40 8.78
C THR A 160 23.82 -22.71 7.42
N LEU A 161 22.88 -21.82 7.06
CA LEU A 161 22.87 -21.08 5.78
C LEU A 161 23.30 -19.60 5.89
N ASP A 162 23.98 -19.22 6.97
CA ASP A 162 24.71 -17.94 7.09
C ASP A 162 26.21 -18.13 6.84
#